data_AF-A0A934XRV0-F1
#
_entry.id   AF-A0A934XRV0-F1
#
_cell.length_a   1.000
_cell.length_b   1.000
_cell.length_c   1.000
_cell.angle_alpha   90.00
_cell.angle_beta   90.00
_cell.angle_gamma   90.00
#
_symmetry.space_group_name_H-M   'P 1'
#
loop_
_entity.id
_entity.type
_entity.pdbx_description
1 polymer ?
#
loop_
_entity_poly.entity_id
_entity_poly.type
_entity_poly.pdbx_seq_one_letter_code
_entity_poly.pdbx_strand_id
1 'polypeptide(L)'
;GLPLLVESAQALVVFDQQQLRPEPIFAAAEKGDVDAALRLLNVFDIDRDWRQAAQLLIAWLAVSKNKEATRKVRDQIVRETPALAQALDPTAYGPDPLRKMLGYLAAGLDDSPAPALDFPPTPYEHVVVAMVAAVESAEVDAEMLGRLQSGQIQYLAENDGLPLVAFAHRNPSHGDQCFDRYVEVLAGYGYREYRDKSLWWMLDAALFHPDQLWIQDRARLIVSSALAESKVRWRGSLPLTALALRAWMGEQKALDQFQAYIAKVAQDTEAIIANETLQQDIWGSLNETPQQDIWGSLRRCLAAIAEVQKQLLDLDLETKKYLELSEGLRRGFAGFKVPAYLNLAEAMCIGSLSTPGDMDSQIKDALLSAAHNIQDPVFCARSTARADAMIEQQWKTNRQGASVAQIIDGFIKDPFGRDFAALHRIGDGQKYARRQPNNRYPLPPEMRDDSRVTLSVLAKEVYRCPSLSCNA
;
A
#
# COMPACT_ATOMS: atom_id res chain seq x y z
N GLY A 1 27.33 15.89 -14.17
CA GLY A 1 26.14 15.02 -14.27
C GLY A 1 25.91 14.28 -12.96
N LEU A 2 26.77 13.31 -12.65
CA LEU A 2 26.62 12.42 -11.49
C LEU A 2 26.50 13.13 -10.12
N PRO A 3 27.28 14.19 -9.79
CA PRO A 3 27.10 14.91 -8.52
C PRO A 3 25.70 15.53 -8.37
N LEU A 4 25.18 16.15 -9.44
CA LEU A 4 23.83 16.73 -9.46
C LEU A 4 22.74 15.66 -9.33
N LEU A 5 22.96 14.45 -9.86
CA LEU A 5 22.05 13.32 -9.67
C LEU A 5 22.02 12.84 -8.21
N VAL A 6 23.18 12.76 -7.56
CA VAL A 6 23.29 12.41 -6.13
C VAL A 6 22.61 13.48 -5.27
N GLU A 7 22.85 14.76 -5.56
CA GLU A 7 22.19 15.88 -4.87
C GLU A 7 20.67 15.85 -5.07
N SER A 8 20.20 15.62 -6.30
CA SER A 8 18.77 15.53 -6.60
C SER A 8 18.10 14.34 -5.90
N ALA A 9 18.77 13.18 -5.86
CA ALA A 9 18.30 12.00 -5.13
C ALA A 9 18.19 12.26 -3.62
N GLN A 10 19.19 12.90 -3.03
CA GLN A 10 19.16 13.27 -1.62
C GLN A 10 18.06 14.31 -1.33
N ALA A 11 17.92 15.32 -2.20
CA ALA A 11 16.86 16.31 -2.09
C ALA A 11 15.48 15.65 -2.19
N LEU A 12 15.29 14.64 -3.04
CA LEU A 12 14.05 13.88 -3.12
C LEU A 12 13.78 13.08 -1.83
N VAL A 13 14.80 12.41 -1.25
CA VAL A 13 14.64 11.71 0.04
C VAL A 13 14.26 12.68 1.15
N VAL A 14 14.95 13.83 1.22
CA VAL A 14 14.67 14.86 2.23
C VAL A 14 13.28 15.47 2.01
N PHE A 15 12.92 15.76 0.76
CA PHE A 15 11.61 16.25 0.39
C PHE A 15 10.51 15.26 0.79
N ASP A 16 10.64 13.98 0.44
CA ASP A 16 9.69 12.95 0.84
C ASP A 16 9.59 12.86 2.37
N GLN A 17 10.73 12.87 3.07
CA GLN A 17 10.76 12.79 4.52
C GLN A 17 10.20 14.02 5.23
N GLN A 18 10.22 15.21 4.62
CA GLN A 18 9.84 16.46 5.27
C GLN A 18 8.51 17.04 4.76
N GLN A 19 8.21 16.87 3.49
CA GLN A 19 7.11 17.53 2.77
C GLN A 19 5.96 16.59 2.43
N LEU A 20 6.19 15.28 2.26
CA LEU A 20 5.11 14.28 2.11
C LEU A 20 4.61 13.78 3.47
N ARG A 21 4.46 14.73 4.40
CA ARG A 21 3.90 14.52 5.74
C ARG A 21 2.49 15.07 5.77
N PRO A 22 1.48 14.33 6.23
CA PRO A 22 0.12 14.86 6.36
C PRO A 22 -0.01 15.88 7.50
N GLU A 23 0.87 15.87 8.50
CA GLU A 23 0.76 16.71 9.70
C GLU A 23 0.79 18.22 9.40
N PRO A 24 1.69 18.75 8.53
CA PRO A 24 1.66 20.15 8.12
C PRO A 24 0.34 20.62 7.49
N ILE A 25 -0.40 19.75 6.80
CA ILE A 25 -1.70 20.08 6.20
C ILE A 25 -2.68 20.48 7.31
N PHE A 26 -2.83 19.62 8.31
CA PHE A 26 -3.79 19.82 9.38
C PHE A 26 -3.35 20.91 10.35
N ALA A 27 -2.05 21.06 10.59
CA ALA A 27 -1.51 22.18 11.37
C ALA A 27 -1.78 23.55 10.73
N ALA A 28 -1.78 23.64 9.39
CA ALA A 28 -2.17 24.85 8.67
C ALA A 28 -3.68 25.11 8.79
N ALA A 29 -4.50 24.06 8.68
CA ALA A 29 -5.96 24.14 8.83
C ALA A 29 -6.38 24.63 10.22
N GLU A 30 -5.78 24.11 11.29
CA GLU A 30 -6.05 24.54 12.68
C GLU A 30 -5.74 26.03 12.92
N LYS A 31 -4.77 26.58 12.19
CA LYS A 31 -4.44 28.02 12.22
C LYS A 31 -5.41 28.87 11.39
N GLY A 32 -6.34 28.25 10.67
CA GLY A 32 -7.27 28.92 9.74
C GLY A 32 -6.69 29.21 8.36
N ASP A 33 -5.47 28.74 8.04
CA ASP A 33 -4.83 28.89 6.73
C ASP A 33 -5.26 27.75 5.79
N VAL A 34 -6.53 27.81 5.38
CA VAL A 34 -7.16 26.83 4.49
C VAL A 34 -6.41 26.73 3.16
N ASP A 35 -5.99 27.87 2.59
CA ASP A 35 -5.32 27.88 1.29
C ASP A 35 -3.95 27.19 1.34
N ALA A 36 -3.17 27.39 2.41
CA ALA A 36 -1.91 26.65 2.58
C ALA A 36 -2.15 25.15 2.75
N ALA A 37 -3.14 24.75 3.55
CA ALA A 37 -3.50 23.35 3.74
C ALA A 37 -3.88 22.67 2.40
N LEU A 38 -4.71 23.33 1.58
CA LEU A 38 -5.09 22.81 0.26
C LEU A 38 -3.92 22.73 -0.72
N ARG A 39 -3.00 23.71 -0.70
CA ARG A 39 -1.78 23.65 -1.52
C ARG A 39 -0.91 22.45 -1.15
N LEU A 40 -0.74 22.19 0.15
CA LEU A 40 0.01 21.03 0.63
C LEU A 40 -0.68 19.71 0.24
N LEU A 41 -2.01 19.64 0.37
CA LEU A 41 -2.79 18.47 -0.05
C LEU A 41 -2.62 18.14 -1.54
N ASN A 42 -2.48 19.15 -2.40
CA ASN A 42 -2.30 18.93 -3.84
C ASN A 42 -1.00 18.22 -4.23
N VAL A 43 -0.03 18.10 -3.32
CA VAL A 43 1.21 17.35 -3.53
C VAL A 43 0.98 15.84 -3.43
N PHE A 44 -0.12 15.40 -2.83
CA PHE A 44 -0.44 13.98 -2.61
C PHE A 44 -1.18 13.36 -3.80
N ASP A 45 -0.73 12.17 -4.22
CA ASP A 45 -1.40 11.34 -5.22
C ASP A 45 -2.44 10.41 -4.58
N ILE A 46 -3.64 10.93 -4.40
CA ILE A 46 -4.78 10.27 -3.75
C ILE A 46 -6.01 10.27 -4.64
N ASP A 47 -6.84 9.23 -4.49
CA ASP A 47 -8.11 9.15 -5.17
C ASP A 47 -9.06 10.27 -4.74
N ARG A 48 -10.12 10.43 -5.53
CA ARG A 48 -11.09 11.50 -5.39
C ARG A 48 -11.75 11.51 -4.01
N ASP A 49 -12.10 10.34 -3.49
CA ASP A 49 -12.90 10.23 -2.27
C ASP A 49 -12.06 10.62 -1.05
N TRP A 50 -10.82 10.12 -0.97
CA TRP A 50 -9.87 10.54 0.06
C TRP A 50 -9.45 12.00 -0.05
N ARG A 51 -9.36 12.54 -1.27
CA ARG A 51 -9.13 13.98 -1.48
C ARG A 51 -10.27 14.81 -0.91
N GLN A 52 -11.52 14.44 -1.18
CA GLN A 52 -12.68 15.13 -0.67
C GLN A 52 -12.78 15.01 0.86
N ALA A 53 -12.50 13.83 1.43
CA ALA A 53 -12.45 13.65 2.88
C ALA A 53 -11.40 14.56 3.54
N ALA A 54 -10.19 14.63 2.97
CA ALA A 54 -9.14 15.52 3.48
C ALA A 54 -9.53 17.00 3.38
N GLN A 55 -10.14 17.42 2.27
CA GLN A 55 -10.63 18.80 2.10
C GLN A 55 -11.73 19.14 3.11
N LEU A 56 -12.69 18.23 3.36
CA LEU A 56 -13.72 18.42 4.37
C LEU A 56 -13.14 18.50 5.77
N LEU A 57 -12.14 17.67 6.10
CA LEU A 57 -11.47 17.73 7.39
C LEU A 57 -10.70 19.05 7.57
N ILE A 58 -9.96 19.51 6.55
CA ILE A 58 -9.30 20.83 6.56
C ILE A 58 -10.32 21.93 6.84
N ALA A 59 -11.43 21.93 6.11
CA ALA A 59 -12.50 22.91 6.24
C ALA A 59 -13.11 22.88 7.66
N TRP A 60 -13.34 21.69 8.21
CA TRP A 60 -13.90 21.48 9.55
C TRP A 60 -12.95 21.97 10.66
N LEU A 61 -11.66 21.65 10.59
CA LEU A 61 -10.67 22.14 11.55
C LEU A 61 -10.53 23.67 11.51
N ALA A 62 -10.69 24.29 10.35
CA ALA A 62 -10.55 25.73 10.16
C ALA A 62 -11.82 26.54 10.47
N VAL A 63 -12.99 25.90 10.66
CA VAL A 63 -14.30 26.56 10.67
C VAL A 63 -14.42 27.68 11.71
N SER A 64 -13.80 27.51 12.88
CA SER A 64 -13.83 28.49 13.97
C SER A 64 -12.95 29.72 13.70
N LYS A 65 -12.01 29.62 12.76
CA LYS A 65 -11.02 30.67 12.44
C LYS A 65 -11.29 31.37 11.12
N ASN A 66 -11.79 30.65 10.11
CA ASN A 66 -11.98 31.17 8.76
C ASN A 66 -13.23 30.60 8.07
N LYS A 67 -14.41 31.00 8.55
CA LYS A 67 -15.71 30.56 8.00
C LYS A 67 -15.85 30.80 6.49
N GLU A 68 -15.29 31.88 5.95
CA GLU A 68 -15.42 32.21 4.52
C GLU A 68 -14.67 31.20 3.64
N ALA A 69 -13.39 30.94 3.94
CA ALA A 69 -12.61 29.97 3.18
C ALA A 69 -13.20 28.55 3.34
N THR A 70 -13.63 28.20 4.54
CA THR A 70 -14.33 26.94 4.82
C THR A 70 -15.60 26.75 3.98
N ARG A 71 -16.44 27.80 3.81
CA ARG A 71 -17.62 27.76 2.92
C ARG A 71 -17.22 27.52 1.46
N LYS A 72 -16.17 28.19 0.97
CA LYS A 72 -15.70 28.00 -0.42
C LYS A 72 -15.32 26.54 -0.70
N VAL A 73 -14.65 25.88 0.25
CA VAL A 73 -14.29 24.45 0.14
C VAL A 73 -15.53 23.57 0.10
N ARG A 74 -16.46 23.73 1.05
CA ARG A 74 -17.73 22.99 1.08
C ARG A 74 -18.48 23.12 -0.25
N ASP A 75 -18.67 24.36 -0.71
CA ASP A 75 -19.45 24.66 -1.92
C ASP A 75 -18.76 24.10 -3.17
N GLN A 76 -17.43 24.06 -3.21
CA GLN A 76 -16.68 23.40 -4.28
C GLN A 76 -16.95 21.90 -4.32
N ILE A 77 -16.84 21.21 -3.18
CA ILE A 77 -17.05 19.75 -3.11
C ILE A 77 -18.48 19.39 -3.51
N VAL A 78 -19.47 20.16 -3.05
CA VAL A 78 -20.87 19.98 -3.43
C VAL A 78 -21.10 20.21 -4.93
N ARG A 79 -20.44 21.20 -5.54
CA ARG A 79 -20.50 21.41 -7.00
C ARG A 79 -19.89 20.24 -7.78
N GLU A 80 -18.77 19.70 -7.31
CA GLU A 80 -18.08 18.57 -7.97
C GLU A 80 -18.83 17.25 -7.79
N THR A 81 -19.48 17.06 -6.63
CA THR A 81 -20.26 15.87 -6.30
C THR A 81 -21.67 16.26 -5.82
N PRO A 82 -22.61 16.63 -6.72
CA PRO A 82 -23.95 17.11 -6.35
C PRO A 82 -24.77 16.11 -5.51
N ALA A 83 -24.51 14.81 -5.63
CA ALA A 83 -25.14 13.78 -4.82
C ALA A 83 -24.87 13.92 -3.31
N LEU A 84 -23.81 14.64 -2.91
CA LEU A 84 -23.51 14.93 -1.51
C LEU A 84 -24.40 16.04 -0.92
N ALA A 85 -25.08 16.84 -1.75
CA ALA A 85 -26.00 17.88 -1.28
C ALA A 85 -27.32 17.32 -0.75
N GLN A 86 -27.62 16.06 -1.06
CA GLN A 86 -28.84 15.40 -0.62
C GLN A 86 -28.72 15.03 0.86
N ALA A 87 -29.81 15.12 1.60
CA ALA A 87 -29.85 14.70 3.00
C ALA A 87 -29.39 13.24 3.12
N LEU A 88 -28.66 12.94 4.20
CA LEU A 88 -28.36 11.56 4.57
C LEU A 88 -29.68 10.80 4.70
N ASP A 89 -29.84 9.73 3.92
CA ASP A 89 -30.91 8.79 4.14
C ASP A 89 -30.54 7.95 5.39
N PRO A 90 -31.26 8.09 6.51
CA PRO A 90 -30.95 7.34 7.73
C PRO A 90 -31.17 5.83 7.57
N THR A 91 -31.80 5.40 6.47
CA THR A 91 -32.05 4.00 6.13
C THR A 91 -31.10 3.44 5.06
N ALA A 92 -30.24 4.27 4.48
CA ALA A 92 -29.25 3.81 3.51
C ALA A 92 -28.12 3.06 4.22
N TYR A 93 -28.03 1.75 3.97
CA TYR A 93 -26.95 0.91 4.45
C TYR A 93 -25.74 1.03 3.49
N GLY A 94 -24.68 1.70 3.93
CA GLY A 94 -23.40 1.82 3.22
C GLY A 94 -22.50 2.91 3.83
N PRO A 95 -21.17 2.86 3.59
CA PRO A 95 -20.26 3.87 4.14
C PRO A 95 -20.41 5.16 3.31
N ASP A 96 -20.75 6.24 3.99
CA ASP A 96 -20.83 7.58 3.39
C ASP A 96 -20.22 8.63 4.34
N PRO A 97 -18.90 8.52 4.59
CA PRO A 97 -18.22 9.43 5.49
C PRO A 97 -18.24 10.86 4.95
N LEU A 98 -18.27 11.05 3.63
CA LEU A 98 -18.29 12.39 3.02
C LEU A 98 -19.57 13.16 3.38
N ARG A 99 -20.75 12.54 3.26
CA ARG A 99 -22.00 13.20 3.68
C ARG A 99 -22.04 13.46 5.19
N LYS A 100 -21.56 12.53 6.01
CA LYS A 100 -21.45 12.72 7.47
C LYS A 100 -20.52 13.89 7.84
N MET A 101 -19.33 13.94 7.26
CA MET A 101 -18.38 15.04 7.44
C MET A 101 -18.95 16.38 6.97
N LEU A 102 -19.69 16.41 5.86
CA LEU A 102 -20.42 17.60 5.41
C LEU A 102 -21.46 18.06 6.44
N GLY A 103 -22.19 17.13 7.06
CA GLY A 103 -23.13 17.42 8.13
C GLY A 103 -22.47 18.09 9.34
N TYR A 104 -21.33 17.55 9.80
CA TYR A 104 -20.55 18.17 10.88
C TYR A 104 -19.99 19.54 10.50
N LEU A 105 -19.53 19.70 9.26
CA LEU A 105 -19.05 20.98 8.75
C LEU A 105 -20.17 22.03 8.70
N ALA A 106 -21.36 21.65 8.24
CA ALA A 106 -22.54 22.50 8.21
C ALA A 106 -22.96 22.93 9.62
N ALA A 107 -22.89 22.03 10.61
CA ALA A 107 -23.15 22.35 12.00
C ALA A 107 -22.24 23.48 12.53
N GLY A 108 -20.95 23.49 12.14
CA GLY A 108 -20.02 24.57 12.51
C GLY A 108 -20.16 25.87 11.69
N LEU A 109 -20.64 25.78 10.44
CA LEU A 109 -20.76 26.91 9.53
C LEU A 109 -22.06 27.69 9.67
N ASP A 110 -23.16 26.95 9.80
CA ASP A 110 -24.53 27.41 9.69
C ASP A 110 -25.31 27.22 11.01
N ASP A 111 -24.60 26.94 12.10
CA ASP A 111 -25.13 26.70 13.45
C ASP A 111 -26.25 25.64 13.47
N SER A 112 -26.20 24.71 12.51
CA SER A 112 -27.13 23.59 12.39
C SER A 112 -26.84 22.53 13.47
N PRO A 113 -27.82 21.71 13.87
CA PRO A 113 -27.54 20.59 14.76
C PRO A 113 -26.55 19.63 14.10
N ALA A 114 -25.58 19.15 14.88
CA ALA A 114 -24.69 18.08 14.44
C ALA A 114 -25.51 16.81 14.12
N PRO A 115 -25.03 15.94 13.21
CA PRO A 115 -25.68 14.67 12.93
C PRO A 115 -25.94 13.88 14.22
N ALA A 116 -27.22 13.53 14.47
CA ALA A 116 -27.59 12.60 15.53
C ALA A 116 -27.53 11.19 14.93
N LEU A 117 -26.53 10.42 15.36
CA LEU A 117 -26.30 9.06 14.86
C LEU A 117 -26.41 8.07 16.01
N ASP A 118 -27.24 7.04 15.83
CA ASP A 118 -27.34 5.93 16.76
C ASP A 118 -26.18 4.96 16.53
N PHE A 119 -25.47 4.59 17.61
CA PHE A 119 -24.40 3.60 17.58
C PHE A 119 -24.80 2.31 18.31
N PRO A 120 -24.24 1.15 17.91
CA PRO A 120 -24.68 -0.15 18.43
C PRO A 120 -24.35 -0.34 19.92
N PRO A 121 -24.91 -1.39 20.56
CA PRO A 121 -24.53 -1.77 21.91
C PRO A 121 -23.01 -1.99 22.03
N THR A 122 -22.45 -1.54 23.14
CA THR A 122 -21.03 -1.69 23.42
C THR A 122 -20.65 -3.17 23.60
N PRO A 123 -19.66 -3.68 22.85
CA PRO A 123 -19.16 -5.05 23.03
C PRO A 123 -18.40 -5.21 24.34
N TYR A 124 -18.20 -6.46 24.77
CA TYR A 124 -17.30 -6.77 25.89
C TYR A 124 -15.82 -6.57 25.49
N GLU A 125 -14.98 -6.21 26.47
CA GLU A 125 -13.55 -5.93 26.25
C GLU A 125 -12.80 -7.06 25.54
N HIS A 126 -13.01 -8.32 25.95
CA HIS A 126 -12.35 -9.47 25.33
C HIS A 126 -12.69 -9.62 23.83
N VAL A 127 -13.86 -9.15 23.39
CA VAL A 127 -14.24 -9.14 21.96
C VAL A 127 -13.44 -8.08 21.22
N VAL A 128 -13.26 -6.90 21.82
CA VAL A 128 -12.50 -5.80 21.22
C VAL A 128 -11.01 -6.13 21.14
N VAL A 129 -10.46 -6.72 22.20
CA VAL A 129 -9.07 -7.22 22.19
C VAL A 129 -8.90 -8.29 21.11
N ALA A 130 -9.88 -9.20 20.96
CA ALA A 130 -9.86 -10.18 19.89
C ALA A 130 -9.94 -9.54 18.49
N MET A 131 -10.72 -8.47 18.28
CA MET A 131 -10.77 -7.73 17.01
C MET A 131 -9.42 -7.09 16.65
N VAL A 132 -8.75 -6.47 17.64
CA VAL A 132 -7.42 -5.87 17.43
C VAL A 132 -6.38 -6.96 17.15
N ALA A 133 -6.36 -8.02 17.97
CA ALA A 133 -5.47 -9.16 17.76
C ALA A 133 -5.74 -9.82 16.40
N ALA A 134 -7.01 -9.89 15.98
CA ALA A 134 -7.39 -10.39 14.68
C ALA A 134 -6.70 -9.54 13.59
N VAL A 135 -6.92 -8.23 13.51
CA VAL A 135 -6.34 -7.39 12.44
C VAL A 135 -4.80 -7.37 12.45
N GLU A 136 -4.19 -7.58 13.62
CA GLU A 136 -2.74 -7.73 13.82
C GLU A 136 -2.20 -9.08 13.36
N SER A 137 -2.98 -10.14 13.56
CA SER A 137 -2.62 -11.50 13.23
C SER A 137 -2.88 -11.80 11.75
N ALA A 138 -2.08 -12.71 11.20
CA ALA A 138 -2.43 -13.35 9.94
C ALA A 138 -3.63 -14.31 10.08
N GLU A 139 -4.15 -14.55 11.29
CA GLU A 139 -5.38 -15.34 11.55
C GLU A 139 -6.66 -14.60 11.18
N VAL A 140 -6.58 -13.30 10.89
CA VAL A 140 -7.68 -12.61 10.24
C VAL A 140 -8.09 -13.27 8.95
N ASP A 141 -7.18 -13.92 8.24
CA ASP A 141 -7.59 -14.73 7.10
C ASP A 141 -8.48 -15.91 7.52
N ALA A 142 -8.33 -16.57 8.68
CA ALA A 142 -9.07 -17.79 9.10
C ALA A 142 -10.51 -17.56 9.61
N GLU A 143 -10.81 -16.40 10.21
CA GLU A 143 -12.17 -16.05 10.62
C GLU A 143 -12.91 -15.21 9.56
N MET A 144 -12.19 -14.35 8.82
CA MET A 144 -12.65 -13.79 7.54
C MET A 144 -12.97 -14.92 6.53
N LEU A 145 -12.31 -16.09 6.69
CA LEU A 145 -12.48 -17.37 5.95
C LEU A 145 -13.87 -17.96 6.10
N GLY A 146 -14.52 -17.77 7.24
CA GLY A 146 -15.89 -18.22 7.47
C GLY A 146 -16.94 -17.29 6.87
N ARG A 147 -16.69 -15.97 6.88
CA ARG A 147 -17.68 -14.96 6.46
C ARG A 147 -17.70 -14.76 4.94
N LEU A 148 -16.56 -14.90 4.26
CA LEU A 148 -16.46 -14.89 2.80
C LEU A 148 -17.17 -16.07 2.10
N GLN A 149 -17.45 -17.18 2.81
CA GLN A 149 -18.24 -18.32 2.28
C GLN A 149 -19.70 -17.93 1.95
N SER A 150 -20.20 -16.83 2.51
CA SER A 150 -21.55 -16.30 2.26
C SER A 150 -21.69 -15.47 0.97
N GLY A 151 -20.59 -15.19 0.25
CA GLY A 151 -20.61 -14.38 -0.97
C GLY A 151 -20.60 -12.87 -0.76
N GLN A 152 -20.37 -12.41 0.48
CA GLN A 152 -20.17 -10.99 0.79
C GLN A 152 -18.66 -10.71 0.96
N ILE A 153 -18.07 -9.90 0.08
CA ILE A 153 -16.73 -9.33 0.34
C ILE A 153 -16.92 -8.30 1.45
N GLN A 154 -16.71 -8.70 2.71
CA GLN A 154 -16.74 -7.78 3.86
C GLN A 154 -15.33 -7.46 4.31
N TYR A 155 -15.01 -6.17 4.41
CA TYR A 155 -13.79 -5.72 5.08
C TYR A 155 -13.98 -5.93 6.58
N LEU A 156 -12.95 -6.32 7.34
CA LEU A 156 -13.14 -6.47 8.79
C LEU A 156 -13.58 -5.17 9.44
N ALA A 157 -13.00 -4.06 9.00
CA ALA A 157 -13.37 -2.71 9.40
C ALA A 157 -14.86 -2.38 9.17
N GLU A 158 -15.55 -3.03 8.21
CA GLU A 158 -16.98 -2.88 7.99
C GLU A 158 -17.81 -3.38 9.19
N ASN A 159 -17.36 -4.48 9.81
CA ASN A 159 -18.02 -5.09 10.96
C ASN A 159 -17.47 -4.56 12.29
N ASP A 160 -16.17 -4.27 12.35
CA ASP A 160 -15.46 -3.95 13.61
C ASP A 160 -15.51 -2.46 13.93
N GLY A 161 -15.66 -1.58 12.93
CA GLY A 161 -15.56 -0.14 13.09
C GLY A 161 -16.54 0.42 14.13
N LEU A 162 -17.83 0.14 13.97
CA LEU A 162 -18.85 0.63 14.91
C LEU A 162 -18.71 0.03 16.32
N PRO A 163 -18.48 -1.28 16.51
CA PRO A 163 -18.17 -1.85 17.82
C PRO A 163 -16.96 -1.21 18.51
N LEU A 164 -15.87 -0.93 17.77
CA LEU A 164 -14.68 -0.27 18.31
C LEU A 164 -15.00 1.15 18.80
N VAL A 165 -15.77 1.92 18.03
CA VAL A 165 -16.22 3.28 18.41
C VAL A 165 -17.15 3.23 19.62
N ALA A 166 -18.09 2.28 19.66
CA ALA A 166 -19.00 2.10 20.79
C ALA A 166 -18.26 1.69 22.08
N PHE A 167 -17.15 0.97 21.95
CA PHE A 167 -16.27 0.63 23.07
C PHE A 167 -15.43 1.81 23.53
N ALA A 168 -14.83 2.58 22.61
CA ALA A 168 -14.12 3.83 22.90
C ALA A 168 -15.00 4.83 23.67
N HIS A 169 -16.26 4.98 23.25
CA HIS A 169 -17.21 5.85 23.92
C HIS A 169 -17.48 5.46 25.38
N ARG A 170 -17.60 4.16 25.68
CA ARG A 170 -17.89 3.67 27.05
C ARG A 170 -16.67 3.52 27.92
N ASN A 171 -15.50 3.28 27.33
CA ASN A 171 -14.25 3.05 28.03
C ASN A 171 -13.17 4.01 27.51
N PRO A 172 -13.26 5.32 27.87
CA PRO A 172 -12.28 6.32 27.45
C PRO A 172 -10.86 5.90 27.85
N SER A 173 -9.85 6.25 27.05
CA SER A 173 -8.46 5.76 27.14
C SER A 173 -8.23 4.34 26.62
N HIS A 174 -8.85 3.31 27.18
CA HIS A 174 -8.57 1.93 26.73
C HIS A 174 -9.16 1.66 25.34
N GLY A 175 -10.42 2.04 25.12
CA GLY A 175 -11.02 1.88 23.81
C GLY A 175 -10.39 2.80 22.74
N ASP A 176 -9.86 3.96 23.13
CA ASP A 176 -9.06 4.82 22.26
C ASP A 176 -7.78 4.11 21.80
N GLN A 177 -7.05 3.47 22.72
CA GLN A 177 -5.86 2.69 22.40
C GLN A 177 -6.18 1.53 21.45
N CYS A 178 -7.28 0.80 21.69
CA CYS A 178 -7.71 -0.28 20.80
C CYS A 178 -8.06 0.24 19.39
N PHE A 179 -8.80 1.35 19.30
CA PHE A 179 -9.16 1.97 18.03
C PHE A 179 -7.91 2.44 17.26
N ASP A 180 -7.03 3.18 17.94
CA ASP A 180 -5.80 3.71 17.36
C ASP A 180 -4.90 2.59 16.86
N ARG A 181 -4.76 1.53 17.67
CA ARG A 181 -3.99 0.36 17.30
C ARG A 181 -4.54 -0.34 16.07
N TYR A 182 -5.87 -0.49 15.98
CA TYR A 182 -6.53 -1.07 14.81
C TYR A 182 -6.23 -0.24 13.54
N VAL A 183 -6.34 1.09 13.62
CA VAL A 183 -6.03 2.00 12.51
C VAL A 183 -4.54 1.95 12.12
N GLU A 184 -3.62 1.92 13.09
CA GLU A 184 -2.18 1.80 12.84
C GLU A 184 -1.83 0.52 12.07
N VAL A 185 -2.45 -0.59 12.45
CA VAL A 185 -2.26 -1.88 11.79
C VAL A 185 -2.77 -1.83 10.37
N LEU A 186 -3.98 -1.27 10.14
CA LEU A 186 -4.50 -1.01 8.81
C LEU A 186 -3.57 -0.11 7.97
N ALA A 187 -3.09 0.99 8.54
CA ALA A 187 -2.17 1.92 7.88
C ALA A 187 -0.84 1.27 7.46
N GLY A 188 -0.43 0.22 8.18
CA GLY A 188 0.74 -0.60 7.88
C GLY A 188 0.57 -1.50 6.64
N TYR A 189 -0.65 -1.78 6.19
CA TYR A 189 -0.88 -2.67 5.06
C TYR A 189 -0.33 -2.10 3.77
N GLY A 190 0.51 -2.91 3.13
CA GLY A 190 1.13 -2.56 1.87
C GLY A 190 0.20 -2.51 0.67
N TYR A 191 -0.91 -3.23 0.75
CA TYR A 191 -1.91 -3.28 -0.30
C TYR A 191 -2.85 -2.06 -0.18
N ARG A 192 -2.51 -1.02 -0.94
CA ARG A 192 -3.20 0.28 -0.93
C ARG A 192 -4.72 0.15 -1.04
N GLU A 193 -5.25 -0.65 -1.98
CA GLU A 193 -6.70 -0.75 -2.18
C GLU A 193 -7.44 -1.36 -0.98
N TYR A 194 -6.86 -2.36 -0.32
CA TYR A 194 -7.45 -2.92 0.90
C TYR A 194 -7.34 -1.94 2.07
N ARG A 195 -6.15 -1.36 2.26
CA ARG A 195 -5.90 -0.35 3.28
C ARG A 195 -6.88 0.82 3.15
N ASP A 196 -6.91 1.45 1.98
CA ASP A 196 -7.69 2.65 1.73
C ASP A 196 -9.20 2.34 1.89
N LYS A 197 -9.69 1.16 1.52
CA LYS A 197 -11.09 0.79 1.79
C LYS A 197 -11.38 0.46 3.25
N SER A 198 -10.45 -0.19 3.95
CA SER A 198 -10.63 -0.53 5.37
C SER A 198 -10.62 0.74 6.22
N LEU A 199 -9.70 1.67 5.92
CA LEU A 199 -9.67 3.01 6.53
C LEU A 199 -10.94 3.81 6.20
N TRP A 200 -11.54 3.62 5.02
CA TRP A 200 -12.80 4.29 4.66
C TRP A 200 -13.95 3.87 5.57
N TRP A 201 -14.06 2.57 5.88
CA TRP A 201 -15.01 2.05 6.85
C TRP A 201 -14.73 2.55 8.27
N MET A 202 -13.46 2.60 8.68
CA MET A 202 -13.09 3.16 9.98
C MET A 202 -13.43 4.65 10.09
N LEU A 203 -13.25 5.43 9.01
CA LEU A 203 -13.64 6.84 8.96
C LEU A 203 -15.15 6.98 9.13
N ASP A 204 -15.92 6.19 8.39
CA ASP A 204 -17.37 6.18 8.46
C ASP A 204 -17.88 5.86 9.87
N ALA A 205 -17.29 4.86 10.52
CA ALA A 205 -17.64 4.47 11.88
C ALA A 205 -17.23 5.53 12.92
N ALA A 206 -16.03 6.12 12.80
CA ALA A 206 -15.55 7.13 13.75
C ALA A 206 -16.50 8.34 13.84
N LEU A 207 -17.16 8.67 12.74
CA LEU A 207 -18.15 9.75 12.66
C LEU A 207 -19.42 9.48 13.47
N PHE A 208 -19.62 8.29 14.06
CA PHE A 208 -20.73 8.01 14.99
C PHE A 208 -20.42 8.37 16.45
N HIS A 209 -19.17 8.70 16.79
CA HIS A 209 -18.82 9.04 18.16
C HIS A 209 -19.51 10.35 18.59
N PRO A 210 -20.04 10.48 19.83
CA PRO A 210 -20.76 11.69 20.24
C PRO A 210 -19.85 12.90 20.54
N ASP A 211 -18.57 12.66 20.85
CA ASP A 211 -17.60 13.73 21.11
C ASP A 211 -16.96 14.23 19.81
N GLN A 212 -17.21 15.50 19.47
CA GLN A 212 -16.68 16.12 18.25
C GLN A 212 -15.15 16.25 18.24
N LEU A 213 -14.51 16.49 19.40
CA LEU A 213 -13.04 16.58 19.45
C LEU A 213 -12.43 15.21 19.16
N TRP A 214 -13.00 14.16 19.75
CA TRP A 214 -12.61 12.79 19.46
C TRP A 214 -12.75 12.45 17.97
N ILE A 215 -13.88 12.82 17.35
CA ILE A 215 -14.11 12.60 15.92
C ILE A 215 -13.05 13.31 15.08
N GLN A 216 -12.76 14.59 15.37
CA GLN A 216 -11.77 15.36 14.62
C GLN A 216 -10.37 14.75 14.74
N ASP A 217 -9.98 14.29 15.92
CA ASP A 217 -8.69 13.65 16.16
C ASP A 217 -8.59 12.30 15.43
N ARG A 218 -9.63 11.47 15.47
CA ARG A 218 -9.63 10.16 14.78
C ARG A 218 -9.79 10.28 13.27
N ALA A 219 -10.61 11.21 12.78
CA ALA A 219 -10.66 11.53 11.37
C ALA A 219 -9.29 11.99 10.85
N ARG A 220 -8.56 12.80 11.62
CA ARG A 220 -7.18 13.19 11.30
C ARG A 220 -6.24 12.02 11.25
N LEU A 221 -6.26 11.11 12.23
CA LEU A 221 -5.44 9.91 12.22
C LEU A 221 -5.72 9.05 10.98
N ILE A 222 -6.99 8.80 10.68
CA ILE A 222 -7.41 7.93 9.58
C ILE A 222 -7.09 8.55 8.22
N VAL A 223 -7.43 9.83 8.02
CA VAL A 223 -7.12 10.54 6.77
C VAL A 223 -5.60 10.64 6.60
N SER A 224 -4.84 10.97 7.65
CA SER A 224 -3.36 10.96 7.58
C SER A 224 -2.81 9.60 7.18
N SER A 225 -3.41 8.51 7.68
CA SER A 225 -3.03 7.14 7.35
C SER A 225 -3.32 6.78 5.88
N ALA A 226 -4.40 7.32 5.31
CA ALA A 226 -4.73 7.15 3.90
C ALA A 226 -3.84 8.01 2.98
N LEU A 227 -3.53 9.24 3.41
CA LEU A 227 -2.59 10.14 2.72
C LEU A 227 -1.16 9.60 2.73
N ALA A 228 -0.78 8.89 3.79
CA ALA A 228 0.53 8.28 3.89
C ALA A 228 0.74 7.28 2.75
N GLU A 229 1.89 7.39 2.08
CA GLU A 229 2.26 6.41 1.08
C GLU A 229 2.33 5.00 1.70
N SER A 230 1.90 4.00 0.91
CA SER A 230 2.07 2.61 1.30
C SER A 230 3.55 2.32 1.55
N LYS A 231 3.85 1.71 2.71
CA LYS A 231 5.20 1.26 3.12
C LYS A 231 5.83 0.26 2.13
N VAL A 232 5.11 -0.16 1.08
CA VAL A 232 5.60 -1.02 -0.01
C VAL A 232 6.51 -0.28 -0.99
N ARG A 233 6.48 1.07 -1.05
CA ARG A 233 7.53 1.81 -1.76
C ARG A 233 8.84 1.70 -0.98
N TRP A 234 9.60 0.66 -1.29
CA TRP A 234 10.92 0.45 -0.72
C TRP A 234 11.91 1.44 -1.35
N ARG A 235 12.33 2.43 -0.56
CA ARG A 235 13.28 3.48 -0.96
C ARG A 235 14.74 3.16 -0.56
N GLY A 236 15.00 1.98 -0.01
CA GLY A 236 16.30 1.63 0.57
C GLY A 236 17.46 1.62 -0.44
N SER A 237 17.18 1.45 -1.74
CA SER A 237 18.21 1.49 -2.78
C SER A 237 18.81 2.86 -2.98
N LEU A 238 18.05 3.95 -2.77
CA LEU A 238 18.50 5.29 -3.12
C LEU A 238 19.63 5.78 -2.21
N PRO A 239 19.53 5.69 -0.86
CA PRO A 239 20.65 5.99 0.03
C PRO A 239 21.87 5.09 -0.21
N LEU A 240 21.64 3.80 -0.48
CA LEU A 240 22.69 2.83 -0.76
C LEU A 240 23.47 3.18 -2.03
N THR A 241 22.74 3.51 -3.11
CA THR A 241 23.32 3.94 -4.39
C THR A 241 24.11 5.23 -4.22
N ALA A 242 23.59 6.19 -3.46
CA ALA A 242 24.30 7.44 -3.17
C ALA A 242 25.61 7.20 -2.41
N LEU A 243 25.63 6.29 -1.42
CA LEU A 243 26.85 5.91 -0.70
C LEU A 243 27.86 5.26 -1.64
N ALA A 244 27.43 4.32 -2.49
CA ALA A 244 28.31 3.66 -3.43
C ALA A 244 28.90 4.60 -4.49
N LEU A 245 28.11 5.54 -5.01
CA LEU A 245 28.59 6.56 -5.93
C LEU A 245 29.65 7.46 -5.28
N ARG A 246 29.48 7.83 -4.00
CA ARG A 246 30.49 8.60 -3.25
C ARG A 246 31.75 7.79 -2.97
N ALA A 247 31.61 6.51 -2.63
CA ALA A 247 32.73 5.59 -2.49
C ALA A 247 33.51 5.45 -3.81
N TRP A 248 32.80 5.32 -4.93
CA TRP A 248 33.38 5.28 -6.28
C TRP A 248 34.13 6.57 -6.65
N MET A 249 33.66 7.73 -6.17
CA MET A 249 34.37 9.01 -6.29
C MET A 249 35.58 9.16 -5.33
N GLY A 250 35.91 8.12 -4.55
CA GLY A 250 37.07 8.10 -3.65
C GLY A 250 36.79 8.58 -2.21
N GLU A 251 35.54 8.76 -1.80
CA GLU A 251 35.22 9.15 -0.43
C GLU A 251 35.29 7.95 0.53
N GLN A 252 36.38 7.85 1.29
CA GLN A 252 36.61 6.73 2.22
C GLN A 252 35.50 6.55 3.26
N LYS A 253 34.98 7.64 3.83
CA LYS A 253 33.88 7.57 4.80
C LYS A 253 32.61 6.94 4.20
N ALA A 254 32.32 7.22 2.94
CA ALA A 254 31.18 6.63 2.24
C ALA A 254 31.41 5.13 1.97
N LEU A 255 32.65 4.74 1.65
CA LEU A 255 33.04 3.33 1.50
C LEU A 255 32.87 2.55 2.80
N ASP A 256 33.34 3.09 3.93
CA ASP A 256 33.20 2.46 5.25
C ASP A 256 31.71 2.30 5.64
N GLN A 257 30.90 3.34 5.40
CA GLN A 257 29.45 3.30 5.63
C GLN A 257 28.74 2.27 4.75
N PHE A 258 29.13 2.20 3.48
CA PHE A 258 28.60 1.22 2.53
C PHE A 258 28.92 -0.21 2.96
N GLN A 259 30.17 -0.50 3.33
CA GLN A 259 30.59 -1.82 3.81
C GLN A 259 29.90 -2.21 5.11
N ALA A 260 29.78 -1.28 6.08
CA ALA A 260 29.08 -1.53 7.33
C ALA A 260 27.58 -1.84 7.11
N TYR A 261 26.93 -1.14 6.18
CA TYR A 261 25.54 -1.40 5.82
C TYR A 261 25.37 -2.81 5.22
N ILE A 262 26.24 -3.18 4.28
CA ILE A 262 26.22 -4.51 3.66
C ILE A 262 26.43 -5.62 4.70
N ALA A 263 27.43 -5.45 5.58
CA ALA A 263 27.73 -6.43 6.63
C ALA A 263 26.54 -6.63 7.56
N LYS A 264 25.87 -5.53 7.96
CA LYS A 264 24.66 -5.59 8.79
C LYS A 264 23.53 -6.35 8.10
N VAL A 265 23.21 -6.02 6.85
CA VAL A 265 22.13 -6.70 6.11
C VAL A 265 22.43 -8.19 5.94
N ALA A 266 23.68 -8.55 5.63
CA ALA A 266 24.10 -9.94 5.51
C ALA A 266 23.91 -10.70 6.83
N GLN A 267 24.40 -10.13 7.94
CA GLN A 267 24.29 -10.72 9.27
C GLN A 267 22.83 -10.90 9.70
N ASP A 268 21.99 -9.87 9.53
CA ASP A 268 20.56 -9.91 9.85
C ASP A 268 19.87 -11.03 9.05
N THR A 269 20.22 -11.15 7.77
CA THR A 269 19.65 -12.16 6.87
C THR A 269 20.09 -13.59 7.25
N GLU A 270 21.38 -13.80 7.50
CA GLU A 270 21.92 -15.10 7.91
C GLU A 270 21.34 -15.57 9.25
N ALA A 271 21.20 -14.66 10.22
CA ALA A 271 20.57 -14.95 11.51
C ALA A 271 19.10 -15.40 11.35
N ILE A 272 18.37 -14.74 10.45
CA ILE A 272 16.98 -15.08 10.14
C ILE A 272 16.88 -16.42 9.40
N ILE A 273 17.82 -16.71 8.48
CA ILE A 273 17.85 -18.00 7.77
C ILE A 273 18.20 -19.14 8.74
N ALA A 274 19.20 -18.95 9.61
CA ALA A 274 19.69 -19.98 10.53
C ALA A 274 18.69 -20.33 11.64
N ASN A 275 17.80 -19.41 12.00
CA ASN A 275 16.83 -19.62 13.05
C ASN A 275 15.51 -20.16 12.48
N GLU A 276 15.36 -21.49 12.40
CA GLU A 276 14.11 -22.14 11.98
C GLU A 276 12.90 -21.72 12.83
N THR A 277 13.11 -21.33 14.08
CA THR A 277 12.06 -20.80 14.97
C THR A 277 11.68 -19.36 14.58
N LEU A 278 12.58 -18.48 14.15
CA LEU A 278 12.20 -17.19 13.52
C LEU A 278 11.61 -17.38 12.12
N GLN A 279 11.95 -18.50 11.46
CA GLN A 279 11.21 -18.89 10.26
C GLN A 279 9.78 -19.32 10.63
N GLN A 280 9.57 -20.15 11.67
CA GLN A 280 8.29 -20.75 12.09
C GLN A 280 7.38 -19.85 12.95
N ASP A 281 7.92 -19.02 13.86
CA ASP A 281 7.21 -18.30 14.95
C ASP A 281 6.91 -16.82 14.66
N ILE A 282 7.06 -16.34 13.43
CA ILE A 282 6.36 -15.10 13.00
C ILE A 282 4.91 -15.45 12.58
N TRP A 283 4.31 -16.37 13.33
CA TRP A 283 2.87 -16.57 13.45
C TRP A 283 2.40 -16.44 14.90
N GLY A 284 3.32 -16.30 15.89
CA GLY A 284 2.97 -16.30 17.32
C GLY A 284 3.83 -15.44 18.27
N SER A 285 4.95 -14.85 17.85
CA SER A 285 5.77 -14.00 18.73
C SER A 285 5.48 -12.50 18.53
N LEU A 286 4.37 -12.05 19.12
CA LEU A 286 4.09 -10.65 19.45
C LEU A 286 5.01 -10.26 20.60
N ASN A 287 6.07 -9.51 20.33
CA ASN A 287 6.60 -8.45 21.19
C ASN A 287 7.80 -7.81 20.49
N GLU A 288 7.76 -6.48 20.38
CA GLU A 288 8.75 -5.59 19.73
C GLU A 288 8.58 -5.42 18.21
N THR A 289 7.69 -4.47 17.86
CA THR A 289 7.52 -3.84 16.53
C THR A 289 7.25 -4.80 15.37
N PRO A 290 5.97 -5.00 14.97
CA PRO A 290 5.65 -5.83 13.81
C PRO A 290 6.06 -5.11 12.51
N GLN A 291 7.27 -5.37 12.03
CA GLN A 291 7.61 -5.10 10.64
C GLN A 291 7.01 -6.21 9.77
N GLN A 292 5.79 -5.98 9.28
CA GLN A 292 4.98 -6.93 8.52
C GLN A 292 5.63 -7.38 7.18
N ASP A 293 6.71 -6.73 6.72
CA ASP A 293 7.45 -7.05 5.50
C ASP A 293 8.98 -7.14 5.72
N ILE A 294 9.44 -7.79 6.80
CA ILE A 294 10.88 -8.03 7.02
C ILE A 294 11.49 -8.83 5.85
N TRP A 295 10.83 -9.92 5.45
CA TRP A 295 11.31 -10.82 4.39
C TRP A 295 11.44 -10.14 3.02
N GLY A 296 10.42 -9.39 2.59
CA GLY A 296 10.49 -8.66 1.33
C GLY A 296 11.47 -7.50 1.40
N SER A 297 11.59 -6.84 2.56
CA SER A 297 12.57 -5.75 2.75
C SER A 297 14.00 -6.25 2.64
N LEU A 298 14.36 -7.35 3.30
CA LEU A 298 15.70 -7.94 3.19
C LEU A 298 15.99 -8.39 1.76
N ARG A 299 15.03 -9.05 1.09
CA ARG A 299 15.18 -9.46 -0.31
C ARG A 299 15.50 -8.27 -1.22
N ARG A 300 14.77 -7.15 -1.06
CA ARG A 300 15.00 -5.92 -1.82
C ARG A 300 16.33 -5.25 -1.49
N CYS A 301 16.74 -5.26 -0.22
CA CYS A 301 18.07 -4.76 0.18
C CYS A 301 19.19 -5.56 -0.48
N LEU A 302 19.12 -6.88 -0.43
CA LEU A 302 20.13 -7.77 -1.03
C LEU A 302 20.18 -7.63 -2.56
N ALA A 303 19.03 -7.50 -3.22
CA ALA A 303 18.95 -7.24 -4.66
C ALA A 303 19.64 -5.91 -5.03
N ALA A 304 19.38 -4.83 -4.28
CA ALA A 304 20.03 -3.55 -4.53
C ALA A 304 21.53 -3.55 -4.21
N ILE A 305 21.97 -4.27 -3.17
CA ILE A 305 23.41 -4.46 -2.89
C ILE A 305 24.08 -5.12 -4.09
N ALA A 306 23.48 -6.18 -4.64
CA ALA A 306 24.00 -6.87 -5.81
C ALA A 306 24.08 -5.96 -7.04
N GLU A 307 23.02 -5.21 -7.35
CA GLU A 307 23.02 -4.25 -8.47
C GLU A 307 24.14 -3.20 -8.33
N VAL A 308 24.25 -2.60 -7.15
CA VAL A 308 25.24 -1.56 -6.87
C VAL A 308 26.68 -2.11 -6.97
N GLN A 309 26.93 -3.28 -6.40
CA GLN A 309 28.24 -3.93 -6.45
C GLN A 309 28.64 -4.29 -7.89
N LYS A 310 27.71 -4.80 -8.69
CA LYS A 310 27.98 -5.09 -10.11
C LYS A 310 28.24 -3.82 -10.91
N GLN A 311 27.34 -2.85 -10.83
CA GLN A 311 27.33 -1.71 -11.76
C GLN A 311 28.40 -0.66 -11.43
N LEU A 312 28.78 -0.49 -10.16
CA LEU A 312 29.71 0.56 -9.74
C LEU A 312 31.08 0.03 -9.33
N LEU A 313 31.17 -1.19 -8.80
CA LEU A 313 32.38 -1.70 -8.17
C LEU A 313 32.98 -2.92 -8.89
N ASP A 314 32.30 -3.47 -9.90
CA ASP A 314 32.71 -4.65 -10.67
C ASP A 314 33.04 -5.88 -9.79
N LEU A 315 32.29 -6.04 -8.69
CA LEU A 315 32.49 -7.10 -7.69
C LEU A 315 31.62 -8.33 -7.97
N ASP A 316 31.97 -9.12 -8.98
CA ASP A 316 31.14 -10.23 -9.49
C ASP A 316 30.88 -11.35 -8.47
N LEU A 317 31.90 -11.74 -7.70
CA LEU A 317 31.77 -12.80 -6.70
C LEU A 317 30.86 -12.40 -5.53
N GLU A 318 30.96 -11.15 -5.08
CA GLU A 318 30.10 -10.60 -4.03
C GLU A 318 28.67 -10.42 -4.52
N THR A 319 28.48 -10.00 -5.77
CA THR A 319 27.16 -9.87 -6.41
C THR A 319 26.39 -11.21 -6.36
N LYS A 320 27.05 -12.31 -6.72
CA LYS A 320 26.42 -13.64 -6.73
C LYS A 320 25.99 -14.07 -5.31
N LYS A 321 26.84 -13.86 -4.32
CA LYS A 321 26.56 -14.18 -2.91
C LYS A 321 25.26 -13.54 -2.42
N TYR A 322 25.06 -12.24 -2.67
CA TYR A 322 23.87 -11.55 -2.17
C TYR A 322 22.59 -11.96 -2.90
N LEU A 323 22.67 -12.33 -4.18
CA LEU A 323 21.53 -12.87 -4.92
C LEU A 323 21.13 -14.25 -4.41
N GLU A 324 22.10 -15.14 -4.15
CA GLU A 324 21.85 -16.46 -3.54
C GLU A 324 21.24 -16.32 -2.14
N LEU A 325 21.75 -15.38 -1.33
CA LEU A 325 21.19 -15.09 -0.01
C LEU A 325 19.74 -14.56 -0.10
N SER A 326 19.46 -13.74 -1.12
CA SER A 326 18.13 -13.19 -1.40
C SER A 326 17.13 -14.27 -1.84
N GLU A 327 17.58 -15.24 -2.63
CA GLU A 327 16.81 -16.42 -3.05
C GLU A 327 16.50 -17.35 -1.86
N GLY A 328 17.45 -17.50 -0.93
CA GLY A 328 17.31 -18.29 0.30
C GLY A 328 16.17 -17.84 1.21
N LEU A 329 15.71 -16.58 1.08
CA LEU A 329 14.54 -16.07 1.80
C LEU A 329 13.27 -16.66 1.19
N ARG A 330 12.72 -17.73 1.76
CA ARG A 330 11.54 -18.43 1.20
C ARG A 330 10.19 -17.95 1.76
N ARG A 331 10.18 -17.29 2.93
CA ARG A 331 8.96 -16.88 3.64
C ARG A 331 8.51 -15.44 3.31
N GLY A 332 7.36 -15.05 3.85
CA GLY A 332 6.71 -13.75 3.65
C GLY A 332 5.33 -13.86 3.00
N PHE A 333 4.50 -12.83 3.18
CA PHE A 333 3.17 -12.77 2.56
C PHE A 333 3.26 -12.65 1.05
N ALA A 334 2.38 -13.34 0.33
CA ALA A 334 2.32 -13.35 -1.13
C ALA A 334 2.34 -11.94 -1.74
N GLY A 335 1.56 -11.02 -1.19
CA GLY A 335 1.48 -9.62 -1.63
C GLY A 335 2.79 -8.82 -1.48
N PHE A 336 3.61 -9.14 -0.49
CA PHE A 336 4.96 -8.55 -0.33
C PHE A 336 6.03 -9.30 -1.11
N LYS A 337 5.86 -10.62 -1.29
CA LYS A 337 6.78 -11.47 -2.04
C LYS A 337 6.81 -11.12 -3.51
N VAL A 338 5.68 -10.82 -4.14
CA VAL A 338 5.64 -10.45 -5.57
C VAL A 338 6.56 -9.28 -5.90
N PRO A 339 6.41 -8.07 -5.32
CA PRO A 339 7.29 -6.95 -5.64
C PRO A 339 8.75 -7.24 -5.26
N ALA A 340 9.00 -7.97 -4.18
CA ALA A 340 10.36 -8.36 -3.81
C ALA A 340 11.01 -9.34 -4.81
N TYR A 341 10.25 -10.28 -5.38
CA TYR A 341 10.75 -11.16 -6.43
C TYR A 341 10.89 -10.47 -7.78
N LEU A 342 10.03 -9.49 -8.09
CA LEU A 342 10.21 -8.64 -9.28
C LEU A 342 11.52 -7.85 -9.21
N ASN A 343 11.86 -7.28 -8.04
CA ASN A 343 13.13 -6.61 -7.84
C ASN A 343 14.33 -7.58 -7.92
N LEU A 344 14.23 -8.78 -7.31
CA LEU A 344 15.30 -9.78 -7.40
C LEU A 344 15.53 -10.22 -8.85
N ALA A 345 14.43 -10.46 -9.57
CA ALA A 345 14.43 -10.77 -10.99
C ALA A 345 15.16 -9.67 -11.79
N GLU A 346 14.79 -8.41 -11.60
CA GLU A 346 15.47 -7.27 -12.24
C GLU A 346 16.97 -7.21 -11.91
N ALA A 347 17.32 -7.35 -10.63
CA ALA A 347 18.70 -7.33 -10.16
C ALA A 347 19.58 -8.42 -10.78
N MET A 348 19.03 -9.61 -11.01
CA MET A 348 19.77 -10.70 -11.67
C MET A 348 20.04 -10.42 -13.15
N CYS A 349 19.10 -9.75 -13.82
CA CYS A 349 19.29 -9.32 -15.20
C CYS A 349 20.34 -8.21 -15.31
N ILE A 350 20.28 -7.20 -14.43
CA ILE A 350 21.29 -6.14 -14.36
C ILE A 350 22.66 -6.72 -13.96
N GLY A 351 22.66 -7.70 -13.05
CA GLY A 351 23.82 -8.41 -12.54
C GLY A 351 24.62 -9.18 -13.59
N SER A 352 24.04 -9.44 -14.77
CA SER A 352 24.62 -10.30 -15.82
C SER A 352 24.99 -11.71 -15.33
N LEU A 353 24.31 -12.21 -14.29
CA LEU A 353 24.53 -13.56 -13.73
C LEU A 353 23.63 -14.62 -14.38
N SER A 354 22.77 -14.21 -15.30
CA SER A 354 21.93 -15.09 -16.11
C SER A 354 22.17 -14.82 -17.59
N THR A 355 22.29 -15.88 -18.38
CA THR A 355 22.32 -15.78 -19.84
C THR A 355 21.05 -15.09 -20.33
N PRO A 356 21.13 -14.22 -21.35
CA PRO A 356 19.99 -13.77 -22.16
C PRO A 356 18.92 -14.86 -22.36
N GLY A 357 17.76 -14.74 -21.70
CA GLY A 357 16.61 -15.62 -21.92
C GLY A 357 16.38 -16.74 -20.89
N ASP A 358 17.28 -16.98 -19.95
CA ASP A 358 17.06 -17.93 -18.84
C ASP A 358 16.98 -17.17 -17.52
N MET A 359 15.78 -16.69 -17.17
CA MET A 359 15.49 -16.53 -15.74
C MET A 359 15.68 -17.90 -15.10
N ASP A 360 16.34 -17.94 -13.95
CA ASP A 360 16.32 -19.15 -13.14
C ASP A 360 14.86 -19.60 -12.98
N SER A 361 14.58 -20.80 -13.50
CA SER A 361 13.28 -21.45 -13.41
C SER A 361 12.70 -21.40 -11.99
N GLN A 362 13.57 -21.42 -10.98
CA GLN A 362 13.21 -21.33 -9.57
C GLN A 362 12.59 -19.98 -9.21
N ILE A 363 13.15 -18.86 -9.68
CA ILE A 363 12.61 -17.53 -9.42
C ILE A 363 11.32 -17.32 -10.20
N LYS A 364 11.21 -17.91 -11.39
CA LYS A 364 9.97 -17.89 -12.17
C LYS A 364 8.85 -18.52 -11.40
N ASP A 365 9.12 -19.70 -10.89
CA ASP A 365 8.17 -20.46 -10.11
C ASP A 365 7.87 -19.78 -8.78
N ALA A 366 8.87 -19.19 -8.11
CA ALA A 366 8.68 -18.47 -6.86
C ALA A 366 7.84 -17.19 -7.05
N LEU A 367 8.09 -16.42 -8.12
CA LEU A 367 7.33 -15.22 -8.47
C LEU A 367 5.89 -15.55 -8.84
N LEU A 368 5.68 -16.49 -9.76
CA LEU A 368 4.33 -16.90 -10.16
C LEU A 368 3.59 -17.59 -9.00
N SER A 369 4.27 -18.39 -8.18
CA SER A 369 3.70 -18.95 -6.96
C SER A 369 3.29 -17.84 -5.99
N ALA A 370 4.12 -16.83 -5.75
CA ALA A 370 3.74 -15.69 -4.92
C ALA A 370 2.50 -14.98 -5.50
N ALA A 371 2.49 -14.66 -6.80
CA ALA A 371 1.38 -13.96 -7.45
C ALA A 371 0.07 -14.75 -7.39
N HIS A 372 0.09 -16.04 -7.77
CA HIS A 372 -1.09 -16.90 -7.79
C HIS A 372 -1.67 -17.19 -6.41
N ASN A 373 -0.88 -16.98 -5.35
CA ASN A 373 -1.29 -17.22 -3.96
C ASN A 373 -1.69 -15.93 -3.22
N ILE A 374 -1.80 -14.79 -3.91
CA ILE A 374 -2.49 -13.61 -3.37
C ILE A 374 -3.98 -13.92 -3.22
N GLN A 375 -4.55 -13.62 -2.06
CA GLN A 375 -5.95 -13.97 -1.75
C GLN A 375 -6.94 -13.01 -2.41
N ASP A 376 -6.65 -11.70 -2.40
CA ASP A 376 -7.46 -10.69 -3.07
C ASP A 376 -7.44 -10.92 -4.60
N PRO A 377 -8.61 -11.15 -5.25
CA PRO A 377 -8.65 -11.51 -6.67
C PRO A 377 -8.10 -10.42 -7.60
N VAL A 378 -8.38 -9.15 -7.30
CA VAL A 378 -7.92 -8.01 -8.10
C VAL A 378 -6.41 -7.89 -8.03
N PHE A 379 -5.85 -7.98 -6.83
CA PHE A 379 -4.42 -7.91 -6.59
C PHE A 379 -3.70 -9.14 -7.15
N CYS A 380 -4.29 -10.33 -7.03
CA CYS A 380 -3.81 -11.55 -7.65
C CYS A 380 -3.70 -11.37 -9.17
N ALA A 381 -4.77 -10.93 -9.84
CA ALA A 381 -4.76 -10.69 -11.28
C ALA A 381 -3.74 -9.64 -11.72
N ARG A 382 -3.67 -8.49 -11.04
CA ARG A 382 -2.71 -7.42 -11.37
C ARG A 382 -1.26 -7.86 -11.13
N SER A 383 -1.01 -8.61 -10.06
CA SER A 383 0.32 -9.14 -9.73
C SER A 383 0.77 -10.21 -10.71
N THR A 384 -0.13 -11.14 -11.07
CA THR A 384 0.13 -12.13 -12.11
C THR A 384 0.45 -11.46 -13.43
N ALA A 385 -0.31 -10.43 -13.82
CA ALA A 385 -0.06 -9.74 -15.08
C ALA A 385 1.29 -9.00 -15.12
N ARG A 386 1.76 -8.49 -13.97
CA ARG A 386 3.11 -7.91 -13.85
C ARG A 386 4.20 -8.98 -13.92
N ALA A 387 3.99 -10.12 -13.26
CA ALA A 387 4.90 -11.26 -13.35
C ALA A 387 5.00 -11.78 -14.79
N ASP A 388 3.87 -11.93 -15.47
CA ASP A 388 3.81 -12.32 -16.88
C ASP A 388 4.51 -11.32 -17.79
N ALA A 389 4.32 -10.01 -17.56
CA ALA A 389 5.03 -8.98 -18.31
C ALA A 389 6.55 -9.05 -18.10
N MET A 390 7.01 -9.23 -16.86
CA MET A 390 8.44 -9.43 -16.56
C MET A 390 8.99 -10.66 -17.29
N ILE A 391 8.29 -11.79 -17.21
CA ILE A 391 8.71 -13.06 -17.79
C ILE A 391 8.71 -13.03 -19.32
N GLU A 392 7.73 -12.38 -19.96
CA GLU A 392 7.58 -12.39 -21.41
C GLU A 392 8.25 -11.22 -22.12
N GLN A 393 8.18 -10.01 -21.56
CA GLN A 393 8.57 -8.79 -22.27
C GLN A 393 9.94 -8.28 -21.85
N GLN A 394 10.24 -8.26 -20.55
CA GLN A 394 11.49 -7.69 -20.08
C GLN A 394 12.69 -8.60 -20.34
N TRP A 395 12.47 -9.92 -20.47
CA TRP A 395 13.56 -10.90 -20.53
C TRP A 395 13.67 -11.72 -21.80
N LYS A 396 12.57 -11.98 -22.51
CA LYS A 396 12.64 -12.64 -23.82
C LYS A 396 12.98 -11.66 -24.92
N THR A 397 12.41 -10.45 -24.85
CA THR A 397 12.74 -9.36 -25.76
C THR A 397 13.89 -8.56 -25.18
N ASN A 398 15.09 -8.93 -25.62
CA ASN A 398 16.32 -8.14 -25.49
C ASN A 398 16.07 -6.63 -25.60
N ARG A 399 15.99 -5.96 -24.45
CA ARG A 399 16.55 -4.61 -24.28
C ARG A 399 18.06 -4.66 -24.08
N GLN A 400 18.70 -5.74 -24.54
CA GLN A 400 20.15 -5.91 -24.49
C GLN A 400 20.81 -4.83 -25.33
N GLY A 401 21.36 -3.83 -24.65
CA GLY A 401 22.01 -2.68 -25.25
C GLY A 401 21.13 -1.42 -25.35
N ALA A 402 19.84 -1.47 -25.01
CA ALA A 402 19.06 -0.24 -24.87
C ALA A 402 19.51 0.49 -23.60
N SER A 403 20.04 1.69 -23.76
CA SER A 403 20.36 2.55 -22.62
C SER A 403 19.09 2.92 -21.85
N VAL A 404 19.23 3.17 -20.55
CA VAL A 404 18.15 3.70 -19.71
C VAL A 404 17.49 4.94 -20.35
N ALA A 405 18.28 5.79 -21.02
CA ALA A 405 17.78 6.96 -21.74
C ALA A 405 16.82 6.58 -22.88
N GLN A 406 17.17 5.58 -23.71
CA GLN A 406 16.29 5.12 -24.79
C GLN A 406 14.99 4.50 -24.27
N ILE A 407 15.06 3.82 -23.13
CA ILE A 407 13.88 3.27 -22.45
C ILE A 407 12.96 4.40 -21.99
N ILE A 408 13.52 5.43 -21.35
CA ILE A 408 12.78 6.61 -20.89
C ILE A 408 12.16 7.35 -22.08
N ASP A 409 12.92 7.57 -23.15
CA ASP A 409 12.40 8.21 -24.38
C ASP A 409 11.25 7.42 -24.99
N GLY A 410 11.34 6.09 -25.00
CA GLY A 410 10.27 5.20 -25.43
C GLY A 410 9.02 5.36 -24.57
N PHE A 411 9.18 5.36 -23.24
CA PHE A 411 8.07 5.52 -22.29
C PHE A 411 7.39 6.89 -22.42
N ILE A 412 8.15 7.96 -22.60
CA ILE A 412 7.61 9.31 -22.80
C ILE A 412 6.79 9.39 -24.09
N LYS A 413 7.24 8.71 -25.16
CA LYS A 413 6.54 8.70 -26.45
C LYS A 413 5.25 7.87 -26.41
N ASP A 414 5.29 6.73 -25.75
CA ASP A 414 4.14 5.83 -25.65
C ASP A 414 4.11 5.10 -24.29
N PRO A 415 3.58 5.73 -23.23
CA PRO A 415 3.57 5.14 -21.89
C PRO A 415 2.60 3.96 -21.77
N PHE A 416 1.68 3.80 -22.73
CA PHE A 416 0.72 2.69 -22.80
C PHE A 416 1.14 1.63 -23.81
N GLY A 417 2.32 1.79 -24.41
CA GLY A 417 2.90 0.84 -25.35
C GLY A 417 3.08 -0.53 -24.71
N ARG A 418 3.06 -1.57 -25.54
CA ARG A 418 3.15 -2.97 -25.11
C ARG A 418 4.29 -3.21 -24.12
N ASP A 419 5.43 -2.57 -24.32
CA ASP A 419 6.67 -2.73 -23.54
C ASP A 419 6.60 -2.16 -22.11
N PHE A 420 5.56 -1.38 -21.81
CA PHE A 420 5.36 -0.73 -20.51
C PHE A 420 4.04 -1.17 -19.85
N ALA A 421 3.29 -2.05 -20.51
CA ALA A 421 2.00 -2.52 -20.06
C ALA A 421 2.08 -3.87 -19.33
N ALA A 422 1.24 -4.06 -18.31
CA ALA A 422 1.04 -5.36 -17.70
C ALA A 422 0.42 -6.34 -18.72
N LEU A 423 0.76 -7.63 -18.62
CA LEU A 423 0.38 -8.65 -19.58
C LEU A 423 -0.59 -9.65 -18.96
N HIS A 424 -1.86 -9.66 -19.38
CA HIS A 424 -2.78 -10.73 -19.01
C HIS A 424 -2.76 -11.85 -20.04
N ARG A 425 -2.57 -13.09 -19.57
CA ARG A 425 -2.87 -14.29 -20.35
C ARG A 425 -4.34 -14.68 -20.16
N ILE A 426 -4.97 -15.13 -21.24
CA ILE A 426 -6.37 -15.56 -21.26
C ILE A 426 -6.45 -16.84 -22.08
N GLY A 427 -7.09 -17.87 -21.54
CA GLY A 427 -7.45 -19.07 -22.29
C GLY A 427 -6.29 -20.00 -22.61
N ASP A 428 -5.19 -19.96 -21.85
CA ASP A 428 -4.04 -20.85 -22.00
C ASP A 428 -4.06 -22.06 -21.04
N GLY A 429 -5.07 -22.13 -20.15
CA GLY A 429 -5.24 -23.17 -19.14
C GLY A 429 -4.22 -23.12 -18.01
N GLN A 430 -3.34 -22.12 -17.98
CA GLN A 430 -2.25 -22.00 -17.01
C GLN A 430 -2.43 -20.83 -16.03
N LYS A 431 -3.46 -20.00 -16.24
CA LYS A 431 -3.78 -18.89 -15.35
C LYS A 431 -4.08 -19.39 -13.93
N TYR A 432 -3.28 -18.93 -12.97
CA TYR A 432 -3.31 -19.36 -11.57
C TYR A 432 -2.91 -20.82 -11.29
N ALA A 433 -2.23 -21.52 -12.20
CA ALA A 433 -1.83 -22.93 -12.04
C ALA A 433 -0.96 -23.24 -10.81
N ARG A 434 -0.30 -22.22 -10.23
CA ARG A 434 0.55 -22.36 -9.01
C ARG A 434 -0.20 -22.00 -7.72
N ARG A 435 -1.51 -21.73 -7.79
CA ARG A 435 -2.33 -21.48 -6.61
C ARG A 435 -2.48 -22.78 -5.82
N GLN A 436 -2.19 -22.74 -4.52
CA GLN A 436 -2.30 -23.93 -3.67
C GLN A 436 -3.77 -24.23 -3.36
N PRO A 437 -4.27 -25.44 -3.67
CA PRO A 437 -5.71 -25.74 -3.61
C PRO A 437 -6.27 -25.86 -2.19
N ASN A 438 -5.45 -26.27 -1.22
CA ASN A 438 -5.94 -26.68 0.11
C ASN A 438 -5.74 -25.63 1.21
N ASN A 439 -5.14 -24.49 0.89
CA ASN A 439 -4.79 -23.45 1.87
C ASN A 439 -5.11 -22.03 1.39
N ARG A 440 -5.79 -21.89 0.23
CA ARG A 440 -6.12 -20.61 -0.40
C ARG A 440 -7.60 -20.54 -0.70
N TYR A 441 -8.15 -19.34 -0.61
CA TYR A 441 -9.52 -19.09 -1.02
C TYR A 441 -9.71 -19.36 -2.50
N PRO A 442 -10.87 -19.86 -2.91
CA PRO A 442 -11.14 -20.05 -4.31
C PRO A 442 -11.42 -18.66 -4.93
N LEU A 443 -10.78 -18.37 -6.07
CA LEU A 443 -11.06 -17.14 -6.81
C LEU A 443 -12.56 -17.05 -7.17
N PRO A 444 -13.09 -15.84 -7.42
CA PRO A 444 -14.44 -15.66 -7.95
C PRO A 444 -14.69 -16.59 -9.13
N PRO A 445 -15.91 -17.10 -9.34
CA PRO A 445 -16.20 -18.06 -10.41
C PRO A 445 -15.73 -17.60 -11.80
N GLU A 446 -15.80 -16.28 -12.05
CA GLU A 446 -15.35 -15.65 -13.30
C GLU A 446 -13.83 -15.60 -13.47
N MET A 447 -13.08 -15.79 -12.38
CA MET A 447 -11.61 -15.77 -12.32
C MET A 447 -10.98 -17.14 -12.06
N ARG A 448 -11.78 -18.13 -11.63
CA ARG A 448 -11.32 -19.47 -11.25
C ARG A 448 -11.09 -20.38 -12.45
N ASP A 449 -11.92 -20.23 -13.47
CA ASP A 449 -11.88 -20.99 -14.71
C ASP A 449 -11.25 -20.09 -15.78
N ASP A 450 -10.06 -20.42 -16.24
CA ASP A 450 -9.33 -19.62 -17.22
C ASP A 450 -10.12 -19.42 -18.52
N SER A 451 -10.99 -20.37 -18.88
CA SER A 451 -11.90 -20.23 -20.03
C SER A 451 -12.94 -19.13 -19.86
N ARG A 452 -13.16 -18.66 -18.63
CA ARG A 452 -14.11 -17.59 -18.28
C ARG A 452 -13.43 -16.23 -18.07
N VAL A 453 -12.11 -16.20 -17.98
CA VAL A 453 -11.37 -14.96 -17.76
C VAL A 453 -11.27 -14.16 -19.05
N THR A 454 -12.32 -13.42 -19.38
CA THR A 454 -12.34 -12.58 -20.59
C THR A 454 -11.75 -11.19 -20.35
N LEU A 455 -11.45 -10.46 -21.43
CA LEU A 455 -11.09 -9.05 -21.36
C LEU A 455 -12.16 -8.22 -20.65
N SER A 456 -13.44 -8.53 -20.86
CA SER A 456 -14.56 -7.86 -20.19
C SER A 456 -14.53 -8.07 -18.69
N VAL A 457 -14.26 -9.30 -18.23
CA VAL A 457 -14.13 -9.62 -16.80
C VAL A 457 -12.97 -8.84 -16.19
N LEU A 458 -11.81 -8.83 -16.84
CA LEU A 458 -10.65 -8.06 -16.35
C LEU A 458 -10.95 -6.56 -16.30
N ALA A 459 -11.56 -6.00 -17.34
CA ALA A 459 -11.88 -4.58 -17.37
C ALA A 459 -12.86 -4.17 -16.26
N LYS A 460 -13.91 -4.96 -16.04
CA LYS A 460 -14.96 -4.67 -15.06
C LYS A 460 -14.51 -4.98 -13.62
N GLU A 461 -14.05 -6.20 -13.39
CA GLU A 461 -13.80 -6.73 -12.05
C GLU A 461 -12.40 -6.35 -11.52
N VAL A 462 -11.38 -6.28 -12.39
CA VAL A 462 -9.98 -6.02 -11.99
C VAL A 462 -9.60 -4.55 -12.15
N TYR A 463 -10.00 -3.90 -13.24
CA TYR A 463 -9.59 -2.51 -13.52
C TYR A 463 -10.69 -1.49 -13.27
N ARG A 464 -11.94 -1.93 -13.04
CA ARG A 464 -13.12 -1.07 -12.86
C ARG A 464 -13.22 0.02 -13.93
N CYS A 465 -12.87 -0.34 -15.17
CA CYS A 465 -13.02 0.57 -16.30
C CYS A 465 -14.52 0.82 -16.54
N PRO A 466 -15.01 2.07 -16.46
CA PRO A 466 -16.39 2.38 -16.77
C PRO A 466 -16.62 2.08 -18.26
N SER A 467 -17.33 0.99 -18.54
CA SER A 467 -17.73 0.49 -19.86
C SER A 467 -16.62 0.50 -20.91
N LEU A 468 -16.02 -0.66 -21.17
CA LEU A 468 -15.58 -0.96 -22.53
C LEU A 468 -16.85 -0.94 -23.40
N SER A 469 -17.17 0.19 -24.02
CA SER A 469 -18.00 0.16 -25.21
C SER A 469 -17.21 -0.63 -26.24
N CYS A 470 -17.55 -1.91 -26.38
CA CYS A 470 -17.05 -2.74 -27.45
C CYS A 470 -17.51 -2.12 -28.77
N ASN A 471 -16.70 -1.23 -29.33
CA ASN A 471 -16.72 -1.02 -30.76
C ASN A 471 -15.89 -2.16 -31.35
N ALA A 472 -16.61 -3.08 -31.98
CA ALA A 472 -16.11 -4.23 -32.70
C ALA A 472 -15.14 -3.85 -33.83
#